data_AF-X1HU04-F1
#
_entry.id   AF-X1HU04-F1
#
_cell.length_a   1.000
_cell.length_b   1.000
_cell.length_c   1.000
_cell.angle_alpha   90.00
_cell.angle_beta   90.00
_cell.angle_gamma   90.00
#
_symmetry.space_group_name_H-M   'P 1'
#
loop_
_entity.id
_entity.type
_entity.pdbx_description
1 polymer ?
#
loop_
_entity_poly.entity_id
_entity_poly.type
_entity_poly.pdbx_seq_one_letter_code
_entity_poly.pdbx_strand_id
1 'polypeptide(L)'
;DTTFYRVDNGKIKWYDLDLPDAIEFRKKYLSESSRNNYISKSAFDLSWFNDIEFKQEDGIFFIAGGFIYYFLEEEISFLIHAMAQRFIEGQIIFDCISKMAKKIANRRLKKTGAEGPFWSFGISDPDKRILKWSNNIQLVDWFPIWTRTPLNPNWDKNTLKMIKITRRLKTGKIVQIEFRK
;
A
#
# COMPACT_ATOMS: atom_id res chain seq x y z
N ASP A 1 -0.41 11.43 3.92
CA ASP A 1 -0.02 11.46 2.50
C ASP A 1 -0.59 12.70 1.78
N THR A 2 0.01 13.23 0.71
CA THR A 2 -0.52 14.41 -0.06
C THR A 2 -0.76 14.12 -1.54
N THR A 3 -0.94 12.86 -1.90
CA THR A 3 -1.05 12.40 -3.29
C THR A 3 -2.19 13.07 -4.04
N PHE A 4 -3.36 13.23 -3.41
CA PHE A 4 -4.50 13.95 -4.00
C PHE A 4 -4.07 15.26 -4.67
N TYR A 5 -3.39 16.15 -3.95
CA TYR A 5 -2.98 17.47 -4.44
C TYR A 5 -1.95 17.43 -5.59
N ARG A 6 -1.30 16.28 -5.82
CA ARG A 6 -0.30 16.09 -6.89
C ARG A 6 -0.86 15.39 -8.12
N VAL A 7 -1.93 14.61 -7.97
CA VAL A 7 -2.49 13.76 -9.04
C VAL A 7 -3.92 14.15 -9.41
N ASP A 8 -4.50 15.13 -8.74
CA ASP A 8 -5.84 15.61 -9.04
C ASP A 8 -5.98 16.07 -10.49
N ASN A 9 -7.00 15.55 -11.15
CA ASN A 9 -7.37 15.87 -12.52
C ASN A 9 -8.67 16.71 -12.60
N GLY A 10 -9.17 17.20 -11.46
CA GLY A 10 -10.42 17.96 -11.36
C GLY A 10 -11.69 17.10 -11.36
N LYS A 11 -11.57 15.77 -11.50
CA LYS A 11 -12.70 14.83 -11.62
C LYS A 11 -12.70 13.73 -10.56
N ILE A 12 -11.52 13.32 -10.08
CA ILE A 12 -11.43 12.26 -9.07
C ILE A 12 -12.11 12.67 -7.76
N LYS A 13 -12.78 11.68 -7.12
CA LYS A 13 -13.18 11.71 -5.72
C LYS A 13 -12.17 10.91 -4.91
N TRP A 14 -11.70 11.46 -3.81
CA TRP A 14 -10.60 10.93 -3.01
C TRP A 14 -11.04 10.75 -1.56
N TYR A 15 -10.53 9.68 -0.96
CA TYR A 15 -10.73 9.34 0.44
C TYR A 15 -9.38 9.06 1.08
N ASP A 16 -9.00 9.83 2.10
CA ASP A 16 -7.86 9.52 2.95
C ASP A 16 -8.36 8.76 4.19
N LEU A 17 -7.99 7.49 4.31
CA LEU A 17 -8.30 6.64 5.47
C LEU A 17 -7.09 6.55 6.39
N ASP A 18 -7.23 6.99 7.64
CA ASP A 18 -6.18 6.89 8.64
C ASP A 18 -6.76 6.89 10.07
N LEU A 19 -5.91 6.63 11.05
CA LEU A 19 -6.28 6.69 12.47
C LEU A 19 -6.74 8.10 12.88
N PRO A 20 -7.59 8.22 13.93
CA PRO A 20 -8.17 9.49 14.31
C PRO A 20 -7.16 10.60 14.60
N ASP A 21 -6.05 10.28 15.26
CA ASP A 21 -4.97 11.21 15.57
C ASP A 21 -4.25 11.71 14.31
N ALA A 22 -4.01 10.82 13.33
CA ALA A 22 -3.43 11.18 12.05
C ALA A 22 -4.35 12.08 11.22
N ILE A 23 -5.65 11.78 11.17
CA ILE A 23 -6.65 12.63 10.49
C ILE A 23 -6.81 13.98 11.20
N GLU A 24 -6.86 14.01 12.53
CA GLU A 24 -6.92 15.26 13.29
C GLU A 24 -5.70 16.14 13.01
N PHE A 25 -4.51 15.55 12.99
CA PHE A 25 -3.28 16.27 12.64
C PHE A 25 -3.32 16.80 11.21
N ARG A 26 -3.78 16.00 10.24
CA ARG A 26 -3.96 16.42 8.85
C ARG A 26 -4.85 17.65 8.72
N LYS A 27 -5.97 17.69 9.46
CA LYS A 27 -6.94 18.81 9.43
C LYS A 27 -6.36 20.15 9.87
N LYS A 28 -5.24 20.16 10.63
CA LYS A 28 -4.53 21.39 11.01
C LYS A 28 -3.86 22.09 9.84
N TYR A 29 -3.54 21.37 8.77
CA TYR A 29 -2.77 21.87 7.63
C TYR A 29 -3.48 21.74 6.28
N LEU A 30 -4.42 20.80 6.16
CA LEU A 30 -5.09 20.46 4.90
C LEU A 30 -6.59 20.30 5.14
N SER A 31 -7.40 21.06 4.41
CA SER A 31 -8.86 21.01 4.49
C SER A 31 -9.45 19.95 3.57
N GLU A 32 -10.55 19.34 4.03
CA GLU A 32 -11.42 18.53 3.19
C GLU A 32 -12.04 19.39 2.07
N SER A 33 -12.47 18.74 1.00
CA SER A 33 -13.24 19.36 -0.07
C SER A 33 -14.33 18.41 -0.52
N SER A 34 -15.25 18.85 -1.39
CA SER A 34 -16.25 17.96 -1.99
C SER A 34 -15.65 16.74 -2.70
N ARG A 35 -14.37 16.81 -3.08
CA ARG A 35 -13.63 15.73 -3.77
C ARG A 35 -12.51 15.11 -2.93
N ASN A 36 -12.26 15.57 -1.71
CA ASN A 36 -11.22 15.01 -0.82
C ASN A 36 -11.78 14.88 0.59
N ASN A 37 -12.15 13.67 0.97
CA ASN A 37 -12.85 13.35 2.21
C ASN A 37 -11.93 12.55 3.14
N TYR A 38 -12.00 12.79 4.43
CA TYR A 38 -11.18 12.11 5.42
C TYR A 38 -12.00 11.10 6.20
N ILE A 39 -11.53 9.85 6.25
CA ILE A 39 -12.14 8.77 7.03
C ILE A 39 -11.23 8.47 8.22
N SER A 40 -11.72 8.76 9.42
CA SER A 40 -10.99 8.65 10.69
C SER A 40 -11.24 7.28 11.34
N LYS A 41 -10.73 6.21 10.72
CA LYS A 41 -10.95 4.82 11.14
C LYS A 41 -9.70 3.97 10.90
N SER A 42 -9.56 2.90 11.67
CA SER A 42 -8.56 1.87 11.39
C SER A 42 -8.87 1.20 10.05
N ALA A 43 -7.84 0.84 9.27
CA ALA A 43 -8.00 0.06 8.05
C ALA A 43 -8.69 -1.29 8.31
N PHE A 44 -8.58 -1.85 9.52
CA PHE A 44 -9.21 -3.10 9.92
C PHE A 44 -10.61 -2.92 10.54
N ASP A 45 -11.07 -1.69 10.76
CA ASP A 45 -12.47 -1.39 11.08
C ASP A 45 -13.27 -1.27 9.78
N LEU A 46 -13.80 -2.40 9.29
CA LEU A 46 -14.49 -2.46 7.99
C LEU A 46 -15.74 -1.56 7.91
N SER A 47 -16.18 -0.91 8.99
CA SER A 47 -17.26 0.07 8.92
C SER A 47 -16.91 1.27 8.02
N TRP A 48 -15.63 1.52 7.72
CA TRP A 48 -15.23 2.53 6.73
C TRP A 48 -15.74 2.23 5.32
N PHE A 49 -16.09 0.98 5.00
CA PHE A 49 -16.68 0.62 3.71
C PHE A 49 -18.00 1.35 3.43
N ASN A 50 -18.71 1.77 4.49
CA ASN A 50 -19.97 2.50 4.38
C ASN A 50 -19.77 4.01 4.19
N ASP A 51 -18.56 4.52 4.47
CA ASP A 51 -18.21 5.93 4.31
C ASP A 51 -17.73 6.25 2.88
N ILE A 52 -17.58 5.22 2.03
CA ILE A 52 -17.22 5.37 0.63
C ILE A 52 -18.48 5.30 -0.23
N GLU A 53 -18.71 6.35 -1.01
CA GLU A 53 -19.69 6.34 -2.09
C GLU A 53 -19.12 5.52 -3.25
N PHE A 54 -19.55 4.27 -3.35
CA PHE A 54 -19.10 3.35 -4.38
C PHE A 54 -20.26 2.93 -5.29
N LYS A 55 -20.07 3.14 -6.59
CA LYS A 55 -20.85 2.54 -7.67
C LYS A 55 -19.88 1.85 -8.61
N GLN A 56 -20.25 0.65 -9.08
CA GLN A 56 -19.35 -0.18 -9.87
C GLN A 56 -18.92 0.52 -11.17
N GLU A 57 -19.84 1.26 -11.80
CA GLU A 57 -19.61 2.02 -13.03
C GLU A 57 -18.58 3.16 -12.89
N ASP A 58 -18.41 3.71 -11.68
CA ASP A 58 -17.44 4.78 -11.41
C ASP A 58 -16.03 4.22 -11.16
N GLY A 59 -15.94 2.93 -10.81
CA GLY A 59 -14.71 2.26 -10.42
C GLY A 59 -14.14 2.73 -9.09
N ILE A 60 -13.15 1.99 -8.57
CA ILE A 60 -12.43 2.38 -7.35
C ILE A 60 -10.99 1.88 -7.37
N PHE A 61 -10.06 2.73 -6.94
CA PHE A 61 -8.64 2.42 -6.89
C PHE A 61 -8.06 2.77 -5.53
N PHE A 62 -7.57 1.77 -4.82
CA PHE A 62 -6.97 1.88 -3.49
C PHE A 62 -5.45 1.97 -3.59
N ILE A 63 -4.86 2.82 -2.75
CA ILE A 63 -3.41 2.96 -2.63
C ILE A 63 -3.04 2.72 -1.17
N ALA A 64 -2.24 1.69 -0.91
CA ALA A 64 -1.74 1.36 0.43
C ALA A 64 -0.21 1.35 0.41
N GLY A 65 0.38 2.55 0.51
CA GLY A 65 1.83 2.75 0.62
C GLY A 65 2.27 2.76 2.08
N GLY A 66 3.37 2.10 2.43
CA GLY A 66 3.88 2.14 3.82
C GLY A 66 3.10 1.26 4.80
N PHE A 67 2.11 0.49 4.35
CA PHE A 67 1.09 -0.07 5.25
C PHE A 67 1.29 -1.57 5.53
N ILE A 68 1.35 -2.40 4.48
CA ILE A 68 1.17 -3.85 4.61
C ILE A 68 2.26 -4.54 5.47
N TYR A 69 3.46 -3.96 5.55
CA TYR A 69 4.60 -4.56 6.25
C TYR A 69 4.41 -4.79 7.75
N TYR A 70 3.52 -4.02 8.38
CA TYR A 70 3.38 -3.98 9.84
C TYR A 70 2.44 -5.06 10.37
N PHE A 71 1.59 -5.62 9.51
CA PHE A 71 0.54 -6.56 9.90
C PHE A 71 0.91 -7.99 9.52
N LEU A 72 0.22 -8.96 10.13
CA LEU A 72 0.33 -10.36 9.77
C LEU A 72 -0.32 -10.61 8.40
N GLU A 73 0.09 -11.70 7.75
CA GLU A 73 -0.45 -12.02 6.43
C GLU A 73 -1.95 -12.32 6.48
N GLU A 74 -2.39 -12.93 7.56
CA GLU A 74 -3.78 -13.32 7.81
C GLU A 74 -4.67 -12.06 7.90
N GLU A 75 -4.23 -11.04 8.64
CA GLU A 75 -4.93 -9.76 8.77
C GLU A 75 -5.06 -9.06 7.40
N ILE A 76 -3.96 -9.01 6.64
CA ILE A 76 -3.94 -8.41 5.30
C ILE A 76 -4.85 -9.18 4.35
N SER A 77 -4.75 -10.51 4.32
CA SER A 77 -5.58 -11.35 3.46
C SER A 77 -7.07 -11.22 3.80
N PHE A 78 -7.42 -11.10 5.07
CA PHE A 78 -8.78 -10.85 5.53
C PHE A 78 -9.31 -9.50 5.02
N LEU A 79 -8.52 -8.42 5.20
CA LEU A 79 -8.90 -7.10 4.71
C LEU A 79 -9.09 -7.09 3.18
N ILE A 80 -8.14 -7.65 2.43
CA ILE A 80 -8.21 -7.71 0.96
C ILE A 80 -9.39 -8.56 0.50
N HIS A 81 -9.67 -9.68 1.16
CA HIS A 81 -10.84 -10.51 0.86
C HIS A 81 -12.15 -9.74 1.08
N ALA A 82 -12.30 -9.06 2.23
CA ALA A 82 -13.48 -8.26 2.52
C ALA A 82 -13.65 -7.09 1.54
N MET A 83 -12.55 -6.42 1.18
CA MET A 83 -12.56 -5.37 0.15
C MET A 83 -13.01 -5.91 -1.20
N ALA A 84 -12.52 -7.08 -1.62
CA ALA A 84 -12.90 -7.70 -2.89
C ALA A 84 -14.39 -8.04 -2.96
N GLN A 85 -15.01 -8.40 -1.83
CA GLN A 85 -16.45 -8.63 -1.74
C GLN A 85 -17.27 -7.34 -1.82
N ARG A 86 -16.79 -6.25 -1.23
CA ARG A 86 -17.50 -4.97 -1.17
C ARG A 86 -17.34 -4.12 -2.43
N PHE A 87 -16.13 -4.10 -2.99
CA PHE A 87 -15.68 -3.18 -4.03
C PHE A 87 -15.39 -3.94 -5.33
N ILE A 88 -16.38 -4.68 -5.82
CA ILE A 88 -16.28 -5.51 -7.04
C ILE A 88 -15.66 -4.70 -8.21
N GLU A 89 -14.73 -5.31 -8.95
CA GLU A 89 -13.99 -4.67 -10.06
C GLU A 89 -13.10 -3.48 -9.65
N GLY A 90 -12.99 -3.21 -8.34
CA GLY A 90 -12.00 -2.30 -7.79
C GLY A 90 -10.58 -2.84 -7.89
N GLN A 91 -9.60 -1.97 -7.71
CA GLN A 91 -8.19 -2.35 -7.71
C GLN A 91 -7.46 -1.79 -6.50
N ILE A 92 -6.40 -2.47 -6.07
CA ILE A 92 -5.51 -1.97 -5.03
C ILE A 92 -4.06 -2.09 -5.47
N ILE A 93 -3.27 -1.05 -5.22
CA ILE A 93 -1.82 -1.07 -5.33
C ILE A 93 -1.18 -0.85 -3.96
N PHE A 94 -0.17 -1.65 -3.66
CA PHE A 94 0.57 -1.55 -2.41
C PHE A 94 2.03 -1.92 -2.58
N ASP A 95 2.84 -1.48 -1.63
CA ASP A 95 4.25 -1.81 -1.53
C ASP A 95 4.48 -2.94 -0.51
N CYS A 96 5.42 -3.82 -0.82
CA CYS A 96 5.81 -4.93 0.03
C CYS A 96 7.30 -5.25 -0.11
N ILE A 97 7.84 -6.04 0.81
CA ILE A 97 9.24 -6.47 0.81
C ILE A 97 9.37 -7.99 0.68
N SER A 98 10.55 -8.47 0.27
CA SER A 98 10.87 -9.90 0.31
C SER A 98 11.06 -10.43 1.74
N LYS A 99 10.82 -11.73 1.94
CA LYS A 99 11.09 -12.38 3.25
C LYS A 99 12.54 -12.20 3.71
N MET A 100 13.48 -12.17 2.77
CA MET A 100 14.89 -11.91 3.05
C MET A 100 15.12 -10.46 3.51
N ALA A 101 14.56 -9.49 2.78
CA ALA A 101 14.67 -8.07 3.13
C ALA A 101 14.10 -7.80 4.52
N LYS A 102 12.92 -8.37 4.83
CA LYS A 102 12.29 -8.33 6.16
C LYS A 102 13.24 -8.81 7.26
N LYS A 103 13.84 -9.99 7.08
CA LYS A 103 14.81 -10.55 8.05
C LYS A 103 16.01 -9.62 8.28
N ILE A 104 16.55 -9.03 7.22
CA ILE A 104 17.70 -8.11 7.31
C ILE A 104 17.30 -6.82 8.03
N ALA A 105 16.17 -6.23 7.66
CA ALA A 105 15.66 -5.00 8.28
C ALA A 105 15.41 -5.20 9.78
N ASN A 106 14.69 -6.25 10.17
CA ASN A 106 14.41 -6.53 11.58
C ASN A 106 15.69 -6.81 12.37
N ARG A 107 16.68 -7.50 11.79
CA ARG A 107 17.99 -7.69 12.45
C ARG A 107 18.73 -6.38 12.67
N ARG A 108 18.65 -5.44 11.72
CA ARG A 108 19.27 -4.11 11.87
C ARG A 108 18.56 -3.29 12.94
N LEU A 109 17.23 -3.27 12.94
CA LEU A 109 16.43 -2.59 13.97
C LEU A 109 16.72 -3.12 15.38
N LYS A 110 16.87 -4.44 15.55
CA LYS A 110 17.26 -5.01 16.85
C LYS A 110 18.62 -4.52 17.33
N LYS A 111 19.57 -4.26 16.42
CA LYS A 111 20.91 -3.79 16.78
C LYS A 111 20.94 -2.33 17.23
N THR A 112 19.95 -1.52 16.82
CA THR A 112 19.87 -0.12 17.25
C THR A 112 19.20 0.05 18.62
N GLY A 113 18.78 -1.05 19.26
CA GLY A 113 18.01 -0.99 20.50
C GLY A 113 16.62 -0.40 20.33
N ALA A 114 16.13 -0.29 19.09
CA ALA A 114 14.81 0.27 18.83
C ALA A 114 13.71 -0.71 19.27
N GLU A 115 12.76 -0.21 20.06
CA GLU A 115 11.55 -0.93 20.48
C GLU A 115 10.39 -0.79 19.46
N GLY A 116 10.64 -0.13 18.32
CA GLY A 116 9.64 0.12 17.29
C GLY A 116 9.11 -1.14 16.59
N PRO A 117 8.02 -1.00 15.81
CA PRO A 117 7.36 -2.14 15.21
C PRO A 117 8.28 -2.84 14.19
N PHE A 118 8.53 -4.12 14.43
CA PHE A 118 9.19 -4.98 13.48
C PHE A 118 8.28 -5.23 12.28
N TRP A 119 8.87 -5.41 11.10
CA TRP A 119 8.10 -5.80 9.94
C TRP A 119 7.63 -7.26 10.09
N SER A 120 6.31 -7.43 10.10
CA SER A 120 5.59 -8.70 10.29
C SER A 120 5.42 -9.43 8.96
N PHE A 121 5.17 -8.70 7.86
CA PHE A 121 4.89 -9.27 6.55
C PHE A 121 6.06 -9.19 5.56
N GLY A 122 6.14 -10.16 4.66
CA GLY A 122 7.04 -10.14 3.52
C GLY A 122 6.77 -11.25 2.51
N ILE A 123 6.78 -10.91 1.22
CA ILE A 123 6.43 -11.75 0.08
C ILE A 123 7.59 -11.83 -0.91
N SER A 124 8.08 -13.04 -1.15
CA SER A 124 9.17 -13.27 -2.10
C SER A 124 8.67 -13.46 -3.53
N ASP A 125 7.53 -14.13 -3.69
CA ASP A 125 6.93 -14.54 -4.96
C ASP A 125 5.44 -14.11 -4.94
N PRO A 126 5.13 -12.91 -5.45
CA PRO A 126 3.75 -12.41 -5.51
C PRO A 126 2.83 -13.31 -6.34
N ASP A 127 3.31 -13.84 -7.47
CA ASP A 127 2.54 -14.70 -8.37
C ASP A 127 1.92 -15.90 -7.64
N LYS A 128 2.68 -16.54 -6.75
CA LYS A 128 2.19 -17.71 -6.01
C LYS A 128 1.44 -17.40 -4.73
N ARG A 129 1.73 -16.28 -4.08
CA ARG A 129 1.24 -16.03 -2.72
C ARG A 129 0.00 -15.14 -2.69
N ILE A 130 -0.10 -14.13 -3.57
CA ILE A 130 -1.26 -13.22 -3.61
C ILE A 130 -2.54 -13.98 -3.94
N LEU A 131 -2.51 -14.87 -4.93
CA LEU A 131 -3.68 -15.65 -5.35
C LEU A 131 -4.24 -16.60 -4.28
N LYS A 132 -3.56 -16.73 -3.13
CA LYS A 132 -4.04 -17.52 -1.98
C LYS A 132 -4.86 -16.69 -0.99
N TRP A 133 -4.90 -15.36 -1.12
CA TRP A 133 -5.60 -14.49 -0.19
C TRP A 133 -7.12 -14.50 -0.40
N SER A 134 -7.57 -14.71 -1.64
CA SER A 134 -8.99 -14.79 -1.98
C SER A 134 -9.13 -15.41 -3.38
N ASN A 135 -10.27 -16.07 -3.65
CA ASN A 135 -10.64 -16.48 -5.00
C ASN A 135 -11.22 -15.32 -5.82
N ASN A 136 -11.63 -14.23 -5.16
CA ASN A 136 -12.23 -13.04 -5.77
C ASN A 136 -11.19 -11.97 -6.10
N ILE A 137 -9.92 -12.36 -6.31
CA ILE A 137 -8.87 -11.43 -6.69
C ILE A 137 -8.02 -12.00 -7.81
N GLN A 138 -7.37 -11.10 -8.54
CA GLN A 138 -6.32 -11.46 -9.48
C GLN A 138 -5.10 -10.55 -9.31
N LEU A 139 -3.94 -11.10 -9.60
CA LEU A 139 -2.71 -10.32 -9.71
C LEU A 139 -2.68 -9.65 -11.08
N VAL A 140 -2.75 -8.32 -11.11
CA VAL A 140 -2.67 -7.55 -12.35
C VAL A 140 -1.21 -7.43 -12.80
N ASP A 141 -0.35 -7.02 -11.86
CA ASP A 141 1.05 -6.77 -12.11
C ASP A 141 1.84 -6.71 -10.79
N TRP A 142 3.13 -6.98 -10.86
CA TRP A 142 4.05 -6.63 -9.80
C TRP A 142 5.44 -6.38 -10.36
N PHE A 143 6.17 -5.44 -9.74
CA PHE A 143 7.51 -5.11 -10.18
C PHE A 143 8.42 -4.76 -9.00
N PRO A 144 9.73 -5.02 -9.09
CA PRO A 144 10.68 -4.54 -8.10
C PRO A 144 10.66 -3.02 -8.02
N ILE A 145 10.69 -2.48 -6.81
CA ILE A 145 10.79 -1.03 -6.59
C ILE A 145 12.01 -0.46 -7.36
N TRP A 146 11.87 0.77 -7.87
CA TRP A 146 12.81 1.46 -8.77
C TRP A 146 12.88 0.97 -10.22
N THR A 147 12.09 -0.03 -10.63
CA THR A 147 12.11 -0.49 -12.03
C THR A 147 11.43 0.50 -12.98
N ARG A 148 10.42 1.23 -12.49
CA ARG A 148 9.64 2.23 -13.26
C ARG A 148 10.00 3.68 -12.91
N THR A 149 11.10 3.90 -12.19
CA THR A 149 11.55 5.23 -11.79
C THR A 149 12.80 5.58 -12.61
N PRO A 150 12.79 6.66 -13.40
CA PRO A 150 13.99 7.14 -14.07
C PRO A 150 15.11 7.42 -13.06
N LEU A 151 16.30 6.89 -13.32
CA LEU A 151 17.45 7.14 -12.46
C LEU A 151 18.15 8.41 -12.90
N ASN A 152 18.37 9.32 -11.97
CA ASN A 152 19.18 10.51 -12.24
C ASN A 152 20.67 10.14 -12.08
N PRO A 153 21.51 10.29 -13.13
CA PRO A 153 22.93 9.95 -13.07
C PRO A 153 23.72 10.81 -12.08
N ASN A 154 23.19 11.98 -11.69
CA ASN A 154 23.81 12.89 -10.74
C ASN A 154 23.56 12.49 -9.27
N TRP A 155 22.76 11.45 -9.01
CA TRP A 155 22.59 10.93 -7.65
C TRP A 155 23.86 10.27 -7.13
N ASP A 156 23.98 10.24 -5.80
CA ASP A 156 25.09 9.61 -5.11
C ASP A 156 25.35 8.17 -5.62
N LYS A 157 26.63 7.83 -5.83
CA LYS A 157 27.04 6.55 -6.40
C LYS A 157 26.62 5.36 -5.53
N ASN A 158 26.62 5.52 -4.20
CA ASN A 158 26.17 4.46 -3.31
C ASN A 158 24.65 4.27 -3.39
N THR A 159 23.89 5.37 -3.54
CA THR A 159 22.45 5.32 -3.81
C THR A 159 22.15 4.57 -5.10
N LEU A 160 22.82 4.91 -6.19
CA LEU A 160 22.64 4.22 -7.49
C LEU A 160 23.00 2.72 -7.39
N LYS A 161 24.08 2.38 -6.67
CA LYS A 161 24.47 0.99 -6.41
C LYS A 161 23.43 0.25 -5.58
N MET A 162 22.91 0.88 -4.52
CA MET A 162 21.86 0.32 -3.66
C MET A 162 20.59 0.04 -4.46
N ILE A 163 20.15 0.99 -5.30
CA ILE A 163 19.00 0.82 -6.18
C ILE A 163 19.19 -0.39 -7.11
N LYS A 164 20.35 -0.52 -7.77
CA LYS A 164 20.65 -1.66 -8.64
C LYS A 164 20.60 -3.00 -7.88
N ILE A 165 21.14 -3.05 -6.66
CA ILE A 165 21.10 -4.25 -5.80
C ILE A 165 19.66 -4.59 -5.42
N THR A 166 18.90 -3.60 -4.96
CA THR A 166 17.48 -3.75 -4.56
C THR A 166 16.62 -4.27 -5.71
N ARG A 167 16.82 -3.75 -6.93
CA ARG A 167 16.16 -4.22 -8.15
C ARG A 167 16.53 -5.68 -8.45
N ARG A 168 17.83 -6.00 -8.47
CA ARG A 168 18.33 -7.34 -8.78
C ARG A 168 17.82 -8.39 -7.79
N LEU A 169 17.83 -8.07 -6.50
CA LEU A 169 17.39 -8.96 -5.43
C LEU A 169 15.87 -8.92 -5.19
N LYS A 170 15.13 -8.05 -5.90
CA LYS A 170 13.68 -7.86 -5.77
C LYS A 170 13.25 -7.67 -4.30
N THR A 171 14.04 -6.91 -3.54
CA THR A 171 13.88 -6.79 -2.08
C THR A 171 12.69 -5.93 -1.69
N GLY A 172 12.41 -4.86 -2.43
CA GLY A 172 11.14 -4.14 -2.38
C GLY A 172 10.36 -4.36 -3.68
N LYS A 173 9.03 -4.38 -3.58
CA LYS A 173 8.13 -4.64 -4.70
C LYS A 173 6.90 -3.75 -4.59
N ILE A 174 6.34 -3.40 -5.74
CA ILE A 174 4.99 -2.87 -5.87
C ILE A 174 4.12 -3.97 -6.44
N VAL A 175 2.92 -4.15 -5.89
CA VAL A 175 1.97 -5.19 -6.27
C VAL A 175 0.63 -4.52 -6.54
N GLN A 176 0.01 -4.87 -7.66
CA GLN A 176 -1.33 -4.41 -8.04
C GLN A 176 -2.26 -5.61 -8.18
N ILE A 177 -3.40 -5.52 -7.52
CA ILE A 177 -4.44 -6.55 -7.48
C ILE A 177 -5.73 -5.93 -8.01
N GLU A 178 -6.52 -6.72 -8.72
CA GLU A 178 -7.89 -6.39 -9.11
C GLU A 178 -8.87 -7.35 -8.44
N PHE A 179 -10.00 -6.80 -8.01
CA PHE A 179 -11.09 -7.52 -7.38
C PHE A 179 -12.02 -8.10 -8.46
N ARG A 180 -12.39 -9.37 -8.30
CA ARG A 180 -13.23 -10.14 -9.22
C ARG A 180 -14.55 -10.50 -8.54
N LYS A 181 -15.57 -10.80 -9.34
CA LYS A 181 -16.82 -11.40 -8.86
C LYS A 181 -16.59 -12.79 -8.29
#